data_AF-M9RUG5-F1
#
_entry.id   AF-M9RUG5-F1
#
_cell.length_a   1.000
_cell.length_b   1.000
_cell.length_c   1.000
_cell.angle_alpha   90.00
_cell.angle_beta   90.00
_cell.angle_gamma   90.00
#
_symmetry.space_group_name_H-M   'P 1'
#
loop_
_entity.id
_entity.type
_entity.pdbx_description
1 polymer ?
#
loop_
_entity_poly.entity_id
_entity_poly.type
_entity_poly.pdbx_seq_one_letter_code
_entity_poly.pdbx_strand_id
1 'polypeptide(L)'
;MGAEFDNYWEAQKQSALVTLSQDEGLKGEALDKVLANYLFTEKTPMRDDVIGIMETRPALRERRSVADRVIEKIKAFVETFVEGVD
;
A
#
# COMPACT_ATOMS: atom_id res chain seq x y z
N MET A 1 21.24 6.70 10.71
CA MET A 1 21.36 6.85 9.25
C MET A 1 21.87 8.25 8.93
N GLY A 2 22.47 8.46 7.74
CA GLY A 2 22.92 9.80 7.31
C GLY A 2 21.84 10.48 6.47
N ALA A 3 21.80 11.81 6.42
CA ALA A 3 20.76 12.57 5.71
C ALA A 3 20.57 12.16 4.23
N GLU A 4 21.65 11.78 3.54
CA GLU A 4 21.58 11.25 2.16
C GLU A 4 20.86 9.91 2.07
N PHE A 5 21.03 9.04 3.07
CA PHE A 5 20.30 7.78 3.16
C PHE A 5 18.82 8.06 3.39
N ASP A 6 18.48 8.93 4.35
CA ASP A 6 17.09 9.24 4.69
C ASP A 6 16.35 9.84 3.48
N ASN A 7 16.99 10.77 2.76
CA ASN A 7 16.44 11.37 1.54
C ASN A 7 16.24 10.33 0.42
N TYR A 8 17.24 9.47 0.18
CA TYR A 8 17.13 8.40 -0.80
C TYR A 8 16.00 7.43 -0.42
N TRP A 9 15.92 7.06 0.85
CA TRP A 9 14.95 6.12 1.35
C TRP A 9 13.52 6.63 1.23
N GLU A 10 13.28 7.89 1.60
CA GLU A 10 11.98 8.52 1.42
C GLU A 10 11.60 8.62 -0.06
N ALA A 11 12.54 8.95 -0.96
CA ALA A 11 12.28 8.95 -2.39
C ALA A 11 11.91 7.56 -2.93
N GLN A 12 12.57 6.48 -2.47
CA GLN A 12 12.22 5.10 -2.83
C GLN A 12 10.83 4.72 -2.33
N LYS A 13 10.50 5.09 -1.08
CA LYS A 13 9.19 4.84 -0.48
C LYS A 13 8.07 5.52 -1.28
N GLN A 14 8.23 6.79 -1.62
CA GLN A 14 7.27 7.53 -2.45
C GLN A 14 7.13 6.92 -3.84
N SER A 15 8.24 6.54 -4.48
CA SER A 15 8.20 5.85 -5.78
C SER A 15 7.43 4.53 -5.70
N ALA A 16 7.68 3.72 -4.67
CA ALA A 16 7.03 2.43 -4.50
C ALA A 16 5.52 2.57 -4.23
N LEU A 17 5.09 3.62 -3.52
CA LEU A 17 3.67 3.96 -3.35
C LEU A 17 2.99 4.27 -4.68
N VAL A 18 3.61 5.13 -5.48
CA VAL A 18 3.08 5.51 -6.79
C VAL A 18 2.99 4.29 -7.70
N THR A 19 4.03 3.45 -7.75
CA THR A 19 4.03 2.21 -8.52
C THR A 19 2.95 1.25 -8.05
N LEU A 20 2.80 1.01 -6.74
CA LEU A 20 1.75 0.16 -6.20
C LEU A 20 0.36 0.66 -6.58
N SER A 21 0.13 1.97 -6.47
CA SER A 21 -1.14 2.59 -6.84
C SER A 21 -1.46 2.40 -8.32
N GLN A 22 -0.48 2.59 -9.20
CA GLN A 22 -0.65 2.47 -10.65
C GLN A 22 -0.84 1.02 -11.09
N ASP A 23 0.00 0.10 -10.61
CA ASP A 23 -0.02 -1.31 -10.99
C ASP A 23 -1.34 -2.01 -10.61
N GLU A 24 -1.94 -1.60 -9.49
CA GLU A 24 -3.18 -2.19 -8.97
C GLU A 24 -4.43 -1.33 -9.24
N GLY A 25 -4.27 -0.17 -9.90
CA GLY A 25 -5.38 0.76 -10.19
C GLY A 25 -6.06 1.27 -8.92
N LEU A 26 -5.28 1.73 -7.95
CA LEU A 26 -5.74 2.30 -6.69
C LEU A 26 -5.71 3.83 -6.75
N LYS A 27 -6.59 4.46 -5.97
CA LYS A 27 -6.54 5.91 -5.74
C LYS A 27 -5.42 6.20 -4.73
N GLY A 28 -4.36 6.88 -5.16
CA GLY A 28 -3.18 7.16 -4.34
C GLY A 28 -3.50 7.76 -2.96
N GLU A 29 -4.29 8.85 -2.91
CA GLU A 29 -4.69 9.48 -1.64
C GLU A 29 -5.45 8.54 -0.68
N ALA A 30 -6.15 7.56 -1.22
CA ALA A 30 -6.91 6.60 -0.42
C ALA A 30 -6.02 5.44 0.05
N LEU A 31 -5.04 5.03 -0.77
CA LEU A 31 -3.98 4.11 -0.38
C LEU A 31 -3.16 4.68 0.79
N ASP A 32 -2.80 5.97 0.75
CA ASP A 32 -2.09 6.64 1.84
C ASP A 32 -2.86 6.55 3.16
N LYS A 33 -4.18 6.77 3.12
CA LYS A 33 -5.06 6.64 4.31
C LYS A 33 -5.12 5.21 4.82
N VAL A 34 -5.19 4.23 3.92
CA VAL A 34 -5.19 2.81 4.28
C VAL A 34 -3.88 2.43 4.97
N LEU A 35 -2.75 2.89 4.45
CA LEU A 35 -1.43 2.67 5.05
C LEU A 35 -1.30 3.36 6.40
N ALA A 36 -1.70 4.62 6.51
CA ALA A 36 -1.68 5.34 7.79
C ALA A 36 -2.52 4.63 8.86
N ASN A 37 -3.71 4.13 8.49
CA ASN A 37 -4.55 3.34 9.39
C ASN A 37 -3.89 2.01 9.76
N TYR A 38 -3.27 1.32 8.80
CA TYR A 38 -2.55 0.07 9.06
C TYR A 38 -1.40 0.30 10.04
N LEU A 39 -0.56 1.31 9.81
CA LEU A 39 0.56 1.64 10.69
C LEU A 39 0.11 2.07 12.09
N PHE A 40 -1.01 2.79 12.19
CA PHE A 40 -1.52 3.24 13.50
C PHE A 40 -2.18 2.12 14.31
N THR A 41 -2.87 1.21 13.65
CA THR A 41 -3.66 0.15 14.31
C THR A 41 -2.96 -1.21 14.35
N GLU A 42 -1.87 -1.36 13.59
CA GLU A 42 -1.19 -2.63 13.28
C GLU A 42 -2.13 -3.69 12.67
N LYS A 43 -3.28 -3.27 12.14
CA LYS A 43 -4.27 -4.15 11.52
C LYS A 43 -4.28 -3.98 10.02
N THR A 44 -4.08 -5.09 9.33
CA THR A 44 -4.08 -5.13 7.87
C THR A 44 -5.46 -4.74 7.33
N PRO A 45 -5.54 -4.01 6.20
CA PRO A 45 -6.82 -3.61 5.62
C PRO A 45 -7.69 -4.81 5.27
N MET A 46 -9.00 -4.64 5.37
CA MET A 46 -9.96 -5.64 4.92
C MET A 46 -10.10 -5.58 3.39
N ARG A 47 -10.64 -6.66 2.83
CA ARG A 47 -10.91 -6.72 1.38
C ARG A 47 -11.80 -5.58 0.90
N ASP A 48 -12.82 -5.23 1.68
CA ASP A 48 -13.75 -4.15 1.32
C ASP A 48 -13.09 -2.78 1.36
N ASP A 49 -12.11 -2.56 2.26
CA ASP A 49 -11.32 -1.33 2.30
C ASP A 49 -10.53 -1.19 0.99
N VAL A 50 -9.87 -2.27 0.56
CA VAL A 50 -9.11 -2.31 -0.70
C VAL A 50 -10.01 -2.08 -1.91
N ILE A 51 -11.12 -2.82 -2.02
CA ILE A 51 -12.07 -2.64 -3.13
C ILE A 51 -12.65 -1.21 -3.13
N GLY A 52 -12.80 -0.60 -1.96
CA GLY A 52 -13.26 0.78 -1.80
C GLY A 52 -12.32 1.83 -2.37
N ILE A 53 -11.01 1.56 -2.36
CA ILE A 53 -9.98 2.50 -2.84
C ILE A 53 -9.56 2.27 -4.30
N MET A 54 -10.04 1.22 -4.96
CA MET A 54 -9.77 0.99 -6.38
C MET A 54 -10.40 2.09 -7.26
N GLU A 55 -9.72 2.47 -8.33
CA GLU A 55 -10.23 3.38 -9.36
C GLU A 55 -11.42 2.74 -10.09
N THR A 56 -11.30 1.47 -10.46
CA THR A 56 -12.36 0.68 -11.07
C THR A 56 -12.67 -0.53 -10.20
N ARG A 57 -13.95 -0.71 -9.86
CA ARG A 57 -14.37 -1.87 -9.07
C ARG A 57 -14.27 -3.16 -9.92
N PRO A 58 -13.57 -4.19 -9.45
CA PRO A 58 -13.48 -5.46 -10.16
C PRO A 58 -14.81 -6.22 -10.10
N ALA A 59 -14.97 -7.17 -11.03
CA ALA A 59 -16.12 -8.05 -11.07
C ALA A 59 -16.23 -8.89 -9.79
N LEU A 60 -17.44 -9.28 -9.39
CA LEU A 60 -17.70 -10.01 -8.14
C LEU A 60 -16.80 -11.25 -7.97
N ARG A 61 -16.58 -11.98 -9.08
CA ARG A 61 -15.73 -13.19 -9.13
C ARG A 61 -14.23 -12.91 -8.91
N GLU A 62 -13.77 -11.71 -9.22
CA GLU A 62 -12.37 -11.28 -9.14
C GLU A 62 -12.07 -10.50 -7.85
N ARG A 63 -13.10 -10.00 -7.15
CA ARG A 63 -12.92 -9.18 -5.94
C ARG A 63 -12.03 -9.83 -4.90
N ARG A 64 -12.20 -11.12 -4.64
CA ARG A 64 -11.40 -11.84 -3.64
C ARG A 64 -9.93 -11.88 -4.05
N SER A 65 -9.63 -12.33 -5.26
CA SER A 65 -8.25 -12.49 -5.72
C SER A 65 -7.53 -11.15 -5.86
N VAL A 66 -8.21 -10.14 -6.38
CA VAL A 66 -7.65 -8.78 -6.49
C VAL A 66 -7.40 -8.18 -5.12
N ALA A 67 -8.37 -8.26 -4.20
CA ALA A 67 -8.19 -7.71 -2.86
C ALA A 67 -7.07 -8.41 -2.09
N ASP A 68 -7.02 -9.75 -2.13
CA ASP A 68 -5.97 -10.52 -1.44
C ASP A 68 -4.56 -10.15 -1.97
N ARG A 69 -4.40 -10.04 -3.29
CA ARG A 69 -3.13 -9.62 -3.91
C ARG A 69 -2.70 -8.22 -3.46
N VAL A 70 -3.62 -7.26 -3.44
CA VAL A 70 -3.31 -5.88 -3.04
C VAL A 70 -2.97 -5.81 -1.55
N ILE A 71 -3.68 -6.55 -0.71
CA ILE A 71 -3.37 -6.64 0.73
C ILE A 71 -1.95 -7.20 0.92
N GLU A 72 -1.57 -8.24 0.20
CA GLU A 72 -0.21 -8.80 0.24
C GLU A 72 0.85 -7.77 -0.17
N LYS A 73 0.62 -7.02 -1.24
CA LYS A 73 1.52 -5.94 -1.66
C LYS A 73 1.63 -4.81 -0.63
N ILE A 74 0.53 -4.43 0.01
CA ILE A 74 0.52 -3.44 1.10
C ILE A 74 1.37 -3.93 2.29
N LYS A 75 1.25 -5.21 2.67
CA LYS A 75 2.08 -5.79 3.74
C LYS A 75 3.56 -5.77 3.38
N ALA A 76 3.90 -6.24 2.18
CA ALA A 76 5.29 -6.25 1.70
C ALA A 76 5.89 -4.84 1.64
N PHE A 77 5.08 -3.83 1.29
CA PHE A 77 5.49 -2.43 1.33
C PHE A 77 5.83 -1.99 2.76
N VAL A 78 4.97 -2.28 3.74
CA VAL A 78 5.22 -1.93 5.15
C VAL A 78 6.44 -2.65 5.71
N GLU A 79 6.57 -3.95 5.43
CA GLU A 79 7.74 -4.75 5.83
C GLU A 79 9.03 -4.17 5.27
N THR A 80 9.03 -3.77 3.99
CA THR A 80 10.23 -3.22 3.33
C THR A 80 10.56 -1.81 3.82
N PHE A 81 9.58 -0.90 3.86
CA PHE A 81 9.80 0.54 4.01
C PHE A 81 9.61 1.08 5.43
N VAL A 82 9.04 0.29 6.33
CA VAL A 82 8.75 0.71 7.71
C VAL A 82 9.45 -0.19 8.71
N GLU A 83 9.27 -1.51 8.60
CA GLU A 83 9.87 -2.45 9.55
C GLU A 83 11.34 -2.76 9.24
N GLY A 84 11.72 -2.83 7.96
CA GLY A 84 13.10 -3.11 7.53
C GLY A 84 14.11 -1.95 7.71
N VAL A 85 13.67 -0.84 8.28
CA VAL A 85 14.43 0.44 8.40
C VAL A 85 14.81 0.73 9.85
N ASP A 86 14.30 -0.06 10.79
CA ASP A 86 14.58 0.06 12.22
C ASP A 86 15.96 -0.48 12.61
#